data_AF-A0A2V5NNR4-F1
#
_entry.id   AF-A0A2V5NNR4-F1
#
_cell.length_a   1.000
_cell.length_b   1.000
_cell.length_c   1.000
_cell.angle_alpha   90.00
_cell.angle_beta   90.00
_cell.angle_gamma   90.00
#
_symmetry.space_group_name_H-M   'P 1'
#
loop_
_entity.id
_entity.type
_entity.pdbx_description
1 polymer ?
#
loop_
_entity_poly.entity_id
_entity_poly.type
_entity_poly.pdbx_seq_one_letter_code
_entity_poly.pdbx_strand_id
1 'polypeptide(L)'
;MKILSVLALALAAGFCVAAEPIWNPADAVKEAEQDIRTGHIKFYWSGSIASMPVGVPIEVAKKYPQANAGIGCVTNDIPLRKRQEEYARRYNEKMFACVSQKH
;
A
#
# COMPACT_ATOMS: atom_id res chain seq x y z
N MET A 1 -26.02 32.67 12.75
CA MET A 1 -25.06 31.65 13.25
C MET A 1 -25.49 30.22 12.85
N LYS A 2 -25.65 29.92 11.55
CA LYS A 2 -25.92 28.54 11.07
C LYS A 2 -25.17 28.20 9.77
N ILE A 3 -24.79 29.21 8.98
CA ILE A 3 -24.09 29.01 7.69
C ILE A 3 -22.56 28.87 7.87
N LEU A 4 -21.99 29.47 8.92
CA LEU A 4 -20.56 29.32 9.26
C LEU A 4 -20.19 27.91 9.71
N SER A 5 -21.14 27.14 10.25
CA SER A 5 -20.90 25.79 10.78
C SER A 5 -20.81 24.72 9.68
N VAL A 6 -21.40 24.96 8.51
CA VAL A 6 -21.39 23.99 7.39
C VAL A 6 -20.09 24.06 6.59
N LEU A 7 -19.47 25.24 6.50
CA LEU A 7 -18.17 25.43 5.84
C LEU A 7 -17.02 24.78 6.60
N ALA A 8 -17.07 24.72 7.94
CA ALA A 8 -16.02 24.12 8.77
C ALA A 8 -15.93 22.60 8.63
N LEU A 9 -17.04 21.90 8.36
CA LEU A 9 -17.06 20.45 8.17
C LEU A 9 -16.58 20.03 6.77
N ALA A 10 -16.76 20.87 5.75
CA ALA A 10 -16.31 20.56 4.39
C ALA A 10 -14.78 20.67 4.20
N LEU A 11 -14.10 21.49 5.02
CA LEU A 11 -12.65 21.70 4.93
C LEU A 11 -11.81 20.61 5.64
N ALA A 12 -12.40 19.83 6.55
CA ALA A 12 -11.69 18.73 7.22
C ALA A 12 -11.59 17.44 6.36
N ALA A 13 -12.32 17.37 5.25
CA ALA A 13 -12.19 16.32 4.23
C ALA A 13 -11.07 16.64 3.20
N GLY A 14 -10.17 17.57 3.55
CA GLY A 14 -9.04 17.97 2.73
C GLY A 14 -8.01 16.85 2.60
N PHE A 15 -8.21 16.01 1.59
CA PHE A 15 -7.15 15.34 0.83
C PHE A 15 -6.05 14.68 1.66
N CYS A 16 -6.37 13.56 2.31
CA CYS A 16 -5.38 12.49 2.43
C CYS A 16 -5.16 11.86 1.05
N VAL A 17 -4.58 12.63 0.11
CA VAL A 17 -3.89 12.00 -1.01
C VAL A 17 -2.68 11.36 -0.36
N ALA A 18 -2.79 10.07 -0.04
CA ALA A 18 -1.65 9.28 0.35
C ALA A 18 -0.61 9.50 -0.74
N ALA A 19 0.47 10.22 -0.40
CA ALA A 19 1.55 10.45 -1.33
C ALA A 19 1.94 9.08 -1.90
N GLU A 20 2.03 8.99 -3.23
CA GLU A 20 2.49 7.75 -3.83
C GLU A 20 3.80 7.33 -3.16
N PRO A 21 3.99 6.04 -2.84
CA PRO A 21 5.19 5.61 -2.18
C PRO A 21 6.39 6.10 -2.98
N ILE A 22 7.28 6.84 -2.34
CA ILE A 22 8.62 7.00 -2.87
C ILE A 22 9.15 5.57 -2.88
N TRP A 23 9.32 4.97 -4.05
CA TRP A 23 9.71 3.57 -4.25
C TRP A 23 11.15 3.32 -3.79
N ASN A 24 11.42 3.63 -2.52
CA ASN A 24 12.64 3.47 -1.80
C ASN A 24 12.48 2.25 -0.90
N PRO A 25 13.14 1.14 -1.21
CA PRO A 25 13.04 -0.09 -0.42
C PRO A 25 13.39 0.05 1.06
N ALA A 26 14.09 1.12 1.47
CA ALA A 26 14.37 1.40 2.88
C ALA A 26 13.11 1.88 3.64
N ASP A 27 12.20 2.58 2.95
CA ASP A 27 10.99 3.15 3.57
C ASP A 27 9.87 2.11 3.72
N ALA A 28 9.88 1.06 2.89
CA ALA A 28 8.85 0.00 2.88
C ALA A 28 8.59 -0.63 4.26
N VAL A 29 9.66 -0.93 5.01
CA VAL A 29 9.53 -1.53 6.34
C VAL A 29 8.94 -0.54 7.34
N LYS A 30 9.36 0.72 7.28
CA LYS A 30 8.86 1.78 8.17
C LYS A 30 7.39 2.07 7.91
N GLU A 31 6.97 2.10 6.63
CA GLU A 31 5.56 2.23 6.27
C GLU A 31 4.76 1.03 6.77
N ALA A 32 5.24 -0.20 6.54
CA ALA A 32 4.56 -1.40 7.02
C ALA A 32 4.37 -1.39 8.54
N GLU A 33 5.40 -1.01 9.30
CA GLU A 33 5.30 -0.89 10.76
C GLU A 33 4.31 0.19 11.20
N GLN A 34 4.30 1.34 10.52
CA GLN A 34 3.33 2.40 10.80
C GLN A 34 1.91 1.93 10.54
N ASP A 35 1.67 1.31 9.38
CA ASP A 35 0.38 0.79 8.98
C ASP A 35 -0.09 -0.33 9.92
N ILE A 36 0.81 -1.22 10.38
CA ILE A 36 0.51 -2.23 11.41
C ILE A 36 0.04 -1.55 12.70
N ARG A 37 0.76 -0.52 13.16
CA ARG A 37 0.41 0.23 14.39
C ARG A 37 -0.94 0.93 14.28
N THR A 38 -1.30 1.44 13.10
CA THR A 38 -2.57 2.12 12.86
C THR A 38 -3.68 1.19 12.39
N GLY A 39 -3.41 -0.12 12.26
CA GLY A 39 -4.40 -1.11 11.82
C GLY A 39 -4.73 -1.08 10.32
N HIS A 40 -3.92 -0.40 9.51
CA HIS A 40 -4.09 -0.31 8.05
C HIS A 40 -3.43 -1.50 7.34
N ILE A 41 -4.05 -2.68 7.42
CA ILE A 41 -3.53 -3.87 6.74
C ILE A 41 -3.90 -3.82 5.26
N LYS A 42 -2.89 -3.88 4.38
CA LYS A 42 -3.03 -4.00 2.93
C LYS A 42 -1.89 -4.87 2.38
N PHE A 43 -2.04 -5.36 1.16
CA PHE A 43 -0.95 -6.03 0.44
C PHE A 43 -0.69 -5.36 -0.89
N TYR A 44 0.58 -5.23 -1.27
CA TYR A 44 0.99 -4.75 -2.58
C TYR A 44 0.97 -5.86 -3.63
N TRP A 45 0.39 -5.54 -4.77
CA TRP A 45 0.29 -6.41 -5.93
C TRP A 45 1.04 -5.80 -7.10
N SER A 46 1.71 -6.64 -7.89
CA SER A 46 2.47 -6.25 -9.07
C SER A 46 2.09 -7.13 -10.26
N GLY A 47 2.12 -6.56 -11.45
CA GLY A 47 1.80 -7.25 -12.71
C GLY A 47 0.96 -6.39 -13.64
N SER A 48 1.06 -6.67 -14.93
CA SER A 48 0.38 -5.92 -15.99
C SER A 48 -0.97 -6.55 -16.34
N ILE A 49 -0.96 -7.76 -16.91
CA ILE A 49 -2.16 -8.50 -17.37
C ILE A 49 -2.77 -9.30 -16.23
N ALA A 50 -1.92 -9.94 -15.43
CA ALA A 50 -2.30 -10.63 -14.21
C ALA A 50 -1.46 -10.06 -13.07
N SER A 51 -2.10 -9.38 -12.12
CA SER A 51 -1.44 -8.90 -10.91
C SER A 51 -1.40 -10.00 -9.87
N MET A 52 -0.24 -10.21 -9.26
CA MET A 52 -0.06 -11.14 -8.15
C MET A 52 0.45 -10.39 -6.92
N PRO A 53 0.09 -10.83 -5.70
CA PRO A 53 0.65 -10.25 -4.50
C PRO A 53 2.13 -10.59 -4.43
N VAL A 54 2.96 -9.59 -4.15
CA VAL A 54 4.41 -9.77 -4.19
C VAL A 54 4.88 -10.52 -2.95
N GLY A 55 5.48 -11.70 -3.13
CA GLY A 55 6.18 -12.43 -2.08
C GLY A 55 5.31 -13.08 -1.00
N VAL A 56 3.99 -13.16 -1.17
CA VAL A 56 3.06 -13.73 -0.17
C VAL A 56 1.99 -14.62 -0.82
N PRO A 57 1.39 -15.58 -0.10
CA PRO A 57 0.32 -16.42 -0.64
C PRO A 57 -0.91 -15.59 -1.05
N ILE A 58 -1.42 -15.84 -2.26
CA ILE A 58 -2.62 -15.15 -2.79
C ILE A 58 -3.86 -15.39 -1.93
N GLU A 59 -3.95 -16.57 -1.32
CA GLU A 59 -5.07 -16.95 -0.44
C GLU A 59 -5.16 -16.09 0.82
N VAL A 60 -4.03 -15.55 1.25
CA VAL A 60 -3.95 -14.64 2.39
C VAL A 60 -4.17 -13.21 1.90
N ALA A 61 -3.42 -12.78 0.88
CA ALA A 61 -3.47 -11.40 0.40
C ALA A 61 -4.86 -10.97 -0.09
N LYS A 62 -5.62 -11.88 -0.74
CA LYS A 62 -6.97 -11.57 -1.27
C LYS A 62 -8.01 -11.25 -0.21
N LYS A 63 -7.73 -11.51 1.07
CA LYS A 63 -8.62 -11.19 2.20
C LYS A 63 -8.53 -9.73 2.65
N TYR A 64 -7.58 -8.97 2.11
CA TYR A 64 -7.25 -7.62 2.54
C TYR A 64 -7.26 -6.63 1.35
N PRO A 65 -7.34 -5.32 1.61
CA PRO A 65 -7.18 -4.30 0.58
C PRO A 65 -5.91 -4.50 -0.27
N GLN A 66 -6.07 -4.32 -1.58
CA GLN A 66 -5.00 -4.37 -2.56
C GLN A 66 -4.42 -2.98 -2.80
N ALA A 67 -3.10 -2.86 -2.69
CA ALA A 67 -2.32 -1.68 -3.08
C ALA A 67 -1.53 -1.99 -4.36
N ASN A 68 -1.37 -0.99 -5.22
CA ASN A 68 -0.70 -1.16 -6.51
C ASN A 68 0.78 -0.87 -6.38
N ALA A 69 1.63 -1.85 -6.73
CA ALA A 69 3.06 -1.68 -6.92
C ALA A 69 3.39 -1.81 -8.40
N GLY A 70 2.89 -0.86 -9.21
CA GLY A 70 3.08 -0.87 -10.66
C GLY A 70 2.00 -1.62 -11.46
N ILE A 71 0.77 -1.73 -10.95
CA ILE A 71 -0.35 -2.28 -11.73
C ILE A 71 -0.75 -1.31 -12.84
N GLY A 72 -0.92 -1.83 -14.06
CA GLY A 72 -1.53 -1.11 -15.17
C GLY A 72 -0.59 -0.50 -16.21
N CYS A 73 0.73 -0.58 -16.06
CA CYS A 73 1.65 -0.17 -17.12
C CYS A 73 2.78 -1.18 -17.27
N VAL A 74 2.87 -1.78 -18.46
CA VAL A 74 4.16 -2.25 -18.99
C VAL A 74 5.05 -1.01 -19.04
N THR A 75 5.80 -0.77 -17.97
CA THR A 75 6.78 0.32 -17.96
C THR A 75 8.07 -0.19 -18.58
N ASN A 76 8.60 0.56 -19.55
CA ASN A 76 9.94 0.31 -20.08
C ASN A 76 11.03 0.71 -19.06
N ASP A 77 10.66 1.38 -17.95
CA ASP A 77 11.56 1.71 -16.86
C ASP A 77 11.77 0.48 -15.94
N ILE A 78 12.69 -0.38 -16.37
CA ILE A 78 13.11 -1.56 -15.63
C ILE A 78 13.66 -1.21 -14.23
N PRO A 79 14.50 -0.17 -14.04
CA PRO A 79 14.91 0.27 -12.70
C PRO A 79 13.75 0.63 -11.76
N LEU A 80 12.75 1.37 -12.25
CA LEU A 80 11.55 1.69 -11.46
C LEU A 80 10.78 0.44 -11.07
N ARG A 81 10.54 -0.47 -12.03
CA ARG A 81 9.84 -1.74 -11.75
C ARG A 81 10.54 -2.56 -10.66
N LYS A 82 11.88 -2.68 -10.74
CA LYS A 82 12.67 -3.37 -9.70
C LYS A 82 12.51 -2.72 -8.32
N ARG A 83 12.50 -1.39 -8.27
CA ARG A 83 12.29 -0.65 -7.02
C ARG A 83 10.89 -0.87 -6.44
N GLN A 84 9.85 -0.88 -7.29
CA GLN A 84 8.47 -1.16 -6.91
C GLN A 84 8.29 -2.59 -6.39
N GLU A 85 8.82 -3.59 -7.10
CA GLU A 85 8.77 -4.99 -6.68
C GLU A 85 9.51 -5.21 -5.35
N GLU A 86 10.71 -4.65 -5.18
CA GLU A 86 11.46 -4.79 -3.94
C GLU A 86 10.82 -4.05 -2.76
N TYR A 87 10.22 -2.87 -3.01
CA TYR A 87 9.40 -2.17 -2.03
C TYR A 87 8.24 -3.04 -1.55
N ALA A 88 7.43 -3.53 -2.50
CA ALA A 88 6.27 -4.37 -2.23
C ALA A 88 6.65 -5.64 -1.47
N ARG A 89 7.75 -6.29 -1.86
CA ARG A 89 8.25 -7.49 -1.20
C ARG A 89 8.53 -7.25 0.28
N ARG A 90 9.30 -6.22 0.62
CA ARG A 90 9.67 -5.89 2.01
C ARG A 90 8.47 -5.48 2.85
N TYR A 91 7.56 -4.69 2.28
CA TYR A 91 6.33 -4.29 2.94
C TYR A 91 5.44 -5.50 3.25
N ASN A 92 5.17 -6.32 2.22
CA ASN A 92 4.30 -7.48 2.32
C ASN A 92 4.86 -8.54 3.28
N GLU A 93 6.17 -8.72 3.33
CA GLU A 93 6.82 -9.62 4.28
C GLU A 93 6.47 -9.27 5.74
N LYS A 94 6.53 -7.98 6.09
CA LYS A 94 6.15 -7.48 7.43
C LYS A 94 4.66 -7.62 7.70
N MET A 95 3.82 -7.28 6.73
CA MET A 95 2.37 -7.44 6.86
C MET A 95 1.95 -8.89 7.01
N PHE A 96 2.55 -9.78 6.22
CA PHE A 96 2.27 -11.21 6.29
C PHE A 96 2.62 -11.78 7.66
N ALA A 97 3.81 -11.46 8.18
CA ALA A 97 4.20 -11.84 9.54
C ALA A 97 3.18 -11.35 10.59
N CYS A 98 2.71 -10.11 10.47
CA CYS A 98 1.71 -9.56 11.39
C CYS A 98 0.37 -10.30 11.33
N VAL A 99 -0.16 -10.58 10.14
CA VAL A 99 -1.47 -11.24 10.02
C VAL A 99 -1.40 -12.73 10.37
N SER A 100 -0.27 -13.39 10.09
CA SER A 100 -0.07 -14.79 10.45
C SER A 100 0.04 -15.03 11.95
N GLN A 101 0.45 -14.04 12.74
CA GLN A 101 0.49 -14.14 14.21
C GLN A 101 -0.87 -13.91 14.88
N LYS A 102 -1.84 -13.33 14.17
CA LYS A 102 -3.19 -13.03 14.68
C LYS A 102 -4.20 -14.17 14.44
N HIS A 103 -3.79 -15.22 13.75
CA HIS A 103 -4.57 -16.42 13.44
C HIS A 103 -4.06 -17.61 14.25
#